data_AF-A0A2K8XB91-F1
#
_entry.id   AF-A0A2K8XB91-F1
#
_cell.length_a   1.000
_cell.length_b   1.000
_cell.length_c   1.000
_cell.angle_alpha   90.00
_cell.angle_beta   90.00
_cell.angle_gamma   90.00
#
_symmetry.space_group_name_H-M   'P 1'
#
loop_
_entity.id
_entity.type
_entity.pdbx_description
1 polymer ?
#
loop_
_entity_poly.entity_id
_entity_poly.type
_entity_poly.pdbx_seq_one_letter_code
_entity_poly.pdbx_strand_id
1 'polypeptide(L)' 'MIKPKGRKNEKERLEDIKSYSILDTLSETDEDDMTAIAAKLCGTEISLISLIDDKRQWLK' A
#
# COMPACT_ATOMS: atom_id res chain seq x y z
N MET A 1 15.57 12.85 -10.85
CA MET A 1 14.57 11.80 -10.55
C MET A 1 14.37 10.97 -11.80
N ILE A 2 14.58 9.65 -11.73
CA ILE A 2 14.39 8.74 -12.88
C ILE A 2 12.91 8.36 -12.91
N LYS A 3 12.21 8.60 -14.03
CA LYS A 3 10.82 8.18 -14.18
C LYS A 3 10.81 6.65 -14.32
N PRO A 4 10.14 5.91 -13.41
CA PRO A 4 10.11 4.45 -13.51
C PRO A 4 9.40 4.03 -14.79
N LYS A 5 9.90 2.95 -15.41
CA LYS A 5 9.29 2.36 -16.60
C LYS A 5 7.89 1.85 -16.22
N GLY A 6 6.87 2.22 -16.99
CA GLY A 6 5.49 1.82 -16.72
C GLY A 6 5.33 0.30 -16.70
N ARG A 7 4.59 -0.23 -15.71
CA ARG A 7 4.26 -1.67 -15.65
C ARG A 7 3.35 -2.02 -16.83
N LYS A 8 3.57 -3.17 -17.46
CA LYS A 8 2.79 -3.61 -18.63
C LYS A 8 1.28 -3.74 -18.35
N ASN A 9 0.89 -3.99 -17.10
CA ASN A 9 -0.49 -4.19 -16.66
C ASN A 9 -0.95 -3.08 -15.69
N GLU A 10 -0.39 -1.88 -15.78
CA GLU A 10 -0.70 -0.82 -14.81
C GLU A 10 -2.18 -0.42 -14.80
N LYS A 11 -2.84 -0.43 -15.97
CA LYS A 11 -4.27 -0.11 -16.07
C LYS A 11 -5.14 -1.10 -15.30
N GLU A 12 -4.88 -2.39 -15.48
CA GLU A 12 -5.59 -3.49 -14.80
C GLU A 12 -5.35 -3.44 -13.29
N ARG A 13 -4.09 -3.24 -12.87
CA ARG A 13 -3.73 -3.06 -11.45
C ARG A 13 -4.48 -1.89 -10.79
N LEU A 14 -4.67 -0.78 -11.52
CA LEU A 14 -5.40 0.39 -11.03
C LEU A 14 -6.92 0.17 -10.99
N GLU A 15 -7.47 -0.66 -11.89
CA GLU A 15 -8.87 -1.07 -11.82
C GLU A 15 -9.10 -2.00 -10.62
N ASP A 16 -8.19 -2.96 -10.40
CA ASP A 16 -8.24 -3.88 -9.26
C ASP A 16 -8.19 -3.13 -7.93
N ILE A 17 -7.23 -2.23 -7.73
CA ILE A 17 -7.09 -1.51 -6.45
C ILE A 17 -8.32 -0.64 -6.14
N LYS A 18 -8.96 -0.07 -7.16
CA LYS A 18 -10.20 0.70 -7.00
C LYS A 18 -11.39 -0.20 -6.69
N SER A 19 -11.41 -1.42 -7.23
CA SER A 19 -12.49 -2.38 -6.98
C SER A 19 -12.59 -2.79 -5.50
N TYR A 20 -11.46 -2.83 -4.78
CA TYR A 20 -11.41 -3.16 -3.35
C TYR A 20 -11.99 -2.06 -2.44
N SER A 21 -12.16 -0.82 -2.93
CA SER A 21 -12.70 0.30 -2.13
C SER A 21 -11.95 0.57 -0.81
N ILE A 22 -10.66 0.22 -0.76
CA ILE A 22 -9.77 0.40 0.42
C ILE A 22 -9.01 1.73 0.41
N LEU A 23 -9.06 2.47 -0.70
CA LEU A 23 -8.47 3.80 -0.81
C LEU A 23 -9.38 4.82 -0.10
N ASP A 24 -8.81 5.80 0.60
CA ASP A 24 -9.54 6.80 1.38
C ASP A 24 -10.33 6.25 2.60
N THR A 25 -10.01 5.03 3.07
CA THR A 25 -10.61 4.47 4.29
C THR A 25 -9.67 4.56 5.50
N LEU A 26 -10.26 4.62 6.70
CA LEU A 26 -9.52 4.57 7.96
C LEU A 26 -8.78 3.25 8.11
N SER A 27 -7.63 3.27 8.79
CA SER A 27 -6.91 2.04 9.08
C SER A 27 -7.68 1.20 10.08
N GLU A 28 -7.73 -0.10 9.84
CA GLU A 28 -8.37 -1.07 10.72
C GLU A 28 -7.34 -1.65 11.70
N THR A 29 -7.79 -2.13 12.87
CA THR A 29 -6.90 -2.70 13.89
C THR A 29 -6.07 -3.87 13.35
N ASP A 30 -6.63 -4.65 12.42
CA ASP A 30 -5.92 -5.74 11.77
C ASP A 30 -4.74 -5.24 10.91
N GLU A 31 -4.85 -4.05 10.31
CA GLU A 31 -3.78 -3.42 9.53
C GLU A 31 -2.64 -2.95 10.46
N ASP A 32 -2.99 -2.37 11.61
CA ASP A 32 -2.02 -1.97 12.65
C ASP A 32 -1.29 -3.20 13.21
N ASP A 33 -2.01 -4.27 13.52
CA ASP A 33 -1.43 -5.53 14.02
C ASP A 33 -0.47 -6.14 13.00
N MET A 34 -0.81 -6.11 11.71
CA MET A 34 0.08 -6.56 10.63
C MET A 34 1.38 -5.75 10.58
N THR A 35 1.30 -4.41 10.67
CA THR A 35 2.51 -3.58 10.66
C THR A 35 3.37 -3.82 11.91
N ALA A 36 2.77 -3.98 13.09
CA ALA A 36 3.47 -4.29 14.32
C ALA A 36 4.19 -5.65 14.27
N ILE A 37 3.51 -6.68 13.74
CA ILE A 37 4.11 -8.01 13.53
C ILE A 37 5.27 -7.91 12.55
N ALA A 38 5.10 -7.24 11.42
CA ALA A 38 6.14 -7.08 10.42
C ALA A 38 7.37 -6.36 10.98
N ALA A 39 7.18 -5.25 11.72
CA ALA A 39 8.27 -4.52 12.37
C ALA A 39 9.04 -5.43 13.34
N LYS A 40 8.31 -6.17 14.18
CA LYS A 40 8.90 -7.10 15.16
C LYS A 40 9.69 -8.23 14.50
N LEU A 41 9.16 -8.80 13.42
CA LEU A 41 9.80 -9.90 12.70
C LEU A 41 11.04 -9.44 11.92
N CYS A 42 10.97 -8.27 11.30
CA CYS A 42 12.08 -7.70 10.55
C CYS A 42 13.12 -7.00 11.44
N GLY A 43 12.83 -6.82 12.73
CA GLY A 43 13.71 -6.10 13.65
C GLY A 43 13.87 -4.63 13.30
N THR A 44 12.83 -4.01 12.74
CA THR A 44 12.83 -2.60 12.31
C THR A 44 11.98 -1.75 13.24
N GLU A 45 12.33 -0.46 13.38
CA GLU A 45 11.59 0.48 14.22
C GLU A 45 10.24 0.89 13.61
N ILE A 46 10.11 0.79 12.29
CA ILE A 46 8.93 1.23 11.54
C ILE A 46 8.57 0.15 10.51
N SER A 47 7.27 -0.06 10.33
CA SER A 47 6.65 -0.84 9.27
C SER A 47 5.36 -0.14 8.87
N LEU A 48 5.00 -0.19 7.58
CA LEU A 48 3.89 0.57 7.00
C LEU A 48 3.23 -0.27 5.91
N ILE A 49 1.91 -0.17 5.78
CA ILE A 49 1.19 -0.68 4.60
C ILE A 49 0.99 0.48 3.64
N SER A 50 1.43 0.32 2.39
CA SER A 50 1.39 1.36 1.38
C SER A 50 0.66 0.88 0.12
N LEU A 51 -0.48 1.48 -0.16
CA LEU A 51 -1.27 1.24 -1.36
C LEU A 51 -0.90 2.28 -2.43
N ILE A 52 -0.57 1.81 -3.64
CA ILE A 52 -0.10 2.67 -4.73
C ILE A 52 -1.22 2.91 -5.73
N ASP A 53 -1.64 4.16 -5.88
CA ASP A 53 -2.59 4.62 -6.91
C ASP A 53 -1.83 5.33 -8.05
N ASP A 54 -2.55 5.78 -9.07
CA ASP A 54 -1.97 6.41 -10.27
C ASP A 54 -1.26 7.74 -9.97
N LYS A 55 -1.75 8.47 -8.96
CA LYS A 55 -1.32 9.83 -8.62
C LYS A 55 -0.84 9.99 -7.18
N ARG A 56 -1.11 9.01 -6.32
CA ARG A 56 -0.88 9.10 -4.88
C ARG A 56 -0.49 7.77 -4.27
N GLN A 57 0.20 7.85 -3.15
CA GLN A 57 0.46 6.72 -2.27
C GLN A 57 -0.44 6.90 -1.04
N TRP A 58 -1.23 5.88 -0.72
CA TRP A 58 -2.05 5.86 0.48
C TRP A 58 -1.34 5.01 1.54
N LEU A 59 -1.08 5.61 2.69
CA LEU A 59 -0.55 4.89 3.84
C LEU A 59 -1.72 4.43 4.69
N LYS A 60 -1.68 3.15 5.02
CA LYS A 60 -2.51 2.53 6.04
C LYS A 60 -1.68 2.40 7.30
#